data_AF-A0A376F7C3-F1
#
_entry.id   AF-A0A376F7C3-F1
#
_cell.length_a   1.000
_cell.length_b   1.000
_cell.length_c   1.000
_cell.angle_alpha   90.00
_cell.angle_beta   90.00
_cell.angle_gamma   90.00
#
_symmetry.space_group_name_H-M   'P 1'
#
loop_
_entity.id
_entity.type
_entity.pdbx_description
1 polymer ?
#
loop_
_entity_poly.entity_id
_entity_poly.type
_entity_poly.pdbx_seq_one_letter_code
_entity_poly.pdbx_strand_id
1 'polypeptide(L)'
;MKRIASFSSMVVPFMALGYIIVACVIIAININQLPSVILLIWKSAFGLEAGFGAILGQAIMWGVKRGVYSNEAAQGTGPHASSAAAVSHPVKQGLVQAFSVYIDTLFVCSATGFMLLITGLYNVQGVDGAALYTGIAGVAAGPGYVQTAMESMMPGFGNYFVAIALFFFAFTTIIAYYYIAETNIAFINRKIHRPWLTFLLKLCLMASTVYGTVRTADLAWGLGDIGVGLMAWLNIIAIVLLHKKAFASLKDYEIQNAQGLDPQFDPIRLGIKNADYWLDGRKDEDGVQPEQVSSLERKQPAAKLNS
;
A
#
# COMPACT_ATOMS: atom_id res chain seq x y z
N MET A 1 1.06 4.74 -19.19
CA MET A 1 0.53 5.74 -18.22
C MET A 1 -0.95 6.03 -18.36
N LYS A 2 -1.42 6.89 -19.28
CA LYS A 2 -2.84 7.32 -19.32
C LYS A 2 -3.87 6.17 -19.33
N ARG A 3 -3.61 5.09 -20.08
CA ARG A 3 -4.49 3.91 -20.13
C ARG A 3 -4.52 3.11 -18.82
N ILE A 4 -3.36 2.93 -18.18
CA ILE A 4 -3.23 2.21 -16.90
C ILE A 4 -3.95 2.98 -15.79
N ALA A 5 -3.72 4.30 -15.72
CA ALA A 5 -4.37 5.18 -14.75
C ALA A 5 -5.89 5.19 -14.93
N SER A 6 -6.38 5.35 -16.17
CA SER A 6 -7.81 5.35 -16.48
C SER A 6 -8.51 4.01 -16.16
N PHE A 7 -7.84 2.88 -16.40
CA PHE A 7 -8.38 1.58 -16.03
C PHE A 7 -8.43 1.42 -14.50
N SER A 8 -7.33 1.73 -13.82
CA SER A 8 -7.22 1.57 -12.36
C SER A 8 -8.21 2.48 -11.62
N SER A 9 -8.37 3.73 -12.07
CA SER A 9 -9.30 4.69 -11.46
C SER A 9 -10.77 4.25 -11.55
N MET A 10 -11.11 3.40 -12.52
CA MET A 10 -12.48 2.90 -12.70
C MET A 10 -12.70 1.61 -11.91
N VAL A 11 -11.75 0.68 -11.98
CA VAL A 11 -11.91 -0.67 -11.41
C VAL A 11 -11.65 -0.71 -9.91
N VAL A 12 -10.62 0.00 -9.43
CA VAL A 12 -10.19 -0.07 -8.02
C VAL A 12 -11.30 0.36 -7.05
N PRO A 13 -12.02 1.47 -7.27
CA PRO A 13 -13.10 1.87 -6.37
C PRO A 13 -14.25 0.84 -6.35
N PHE A 14 -14.61 0.30 -7.52
CA PHE A 14 -15.69 -0.68 -7.63
C PHE A 14 -15.34 -2.00 -6.92
N MET A 15 -14.13 -2.53 -7.14
CA MET A 15 -13.70 -3.79 -6.51
C MET A 15 -13.57 -3.65 -4.99
N ALA A 16 -12.96 -2.55 -4.50
CA ALA A 16 -12.74 -2.33 -3.08
C ALA A 16 -14.07 -2.07 -2.35
N LEU A 17 -14.91 -1.20 -2.90
CA LEU A 17 -16.22 -0.88 -2.31
C LEU A 17 -17.14 -2.10 -2.32
N GLY A 18 -17.19 -2.86 -3.42
CA GLY A 18 -17.97 -4.09 -3.50
C GLY A 18 -17.54 -5.11 -2.44
N TYR A 19 -16.24 -5.31 -2.28
CA TYR A 19 -15.70 -6.19 -1.24
C TYR A 19 -16.04 -5.72 0.19
N ILE A 20 -15.81 -4.43 0.46
CA ILE A 20 -16.10 -3.83 1.78
C ILE A 20 -17.58 -3.93 2.10
N ILE A 21 -18.48 -3.64 1.15
CA ILE A 21 -19.94 -3.73 1.39
C ILE A 21 -20.33 -5.15 1.78
N VAL A 22 -19.90 -6.16 1.02
CA VAL A 22 -20.26 -7.55 1.33
C VAL A 22 -19.70 -7.98 2.68
N ALA A 23 -18.45 -7.64 2.98
CA ALA A 23 -17.85 -7.92 4.29
C ALA A 23 -18.58 -7.20 5.44
N CYS A 24 -18.97 -5.94 5.25
CA CYS A 24 -19.75 -5.18 6.23
C CYS A 24 -21.15 -5.77 6.45
N VAL A 25 -21.83 -6.23 5.40
CA VAL A 25 -23.13 -6.93 5.52
C VAL A 25 -22.97 -8.19 6.36
N ILE A 26 -21.93 -8.98 6.08
CA ILE A 26 -21.57 -10.18 6.83
C ILE A 26 -21.31 -9.90 8.32
N ILE A 27 -20.53 -8.85 8.61
CA ILE A 27 -20.25 -8.40 9.97
C ILE A 27 -21.54 -7.91 10.65
N ALA A 28 -22.40 -7.17 9.94
CA ALA A 28 -23.66 -6.66 10.48
C ALA A 28 -24.64 -7.78 10.85
N ILE A 29 -24.75 -8.82 10.02
CA ILE A 29 -25.56 -10.01 10.32
C ILE A 29 -25.03 -10.73 11.57
N ASN A 30 -23.71 -10.67 11.81
CA ASN A 30 -23.04 -11.34 12.92
C ASN A 30 -22.55 -10.38 14.01
N ILE A 31 -23.22 -9.23 14.16
CA ILE A 31 -22.74 -8.16 15.03
C ILE A 31 -22.58 -8.59 16.50
N ASN A 32 -23.40 -9.55 16.94
CA ASN A 32 -23.31 -10.12 18.29
C ASN A 32 -21.99 -10.85 18.56
N GLN A 33 -21.31 -11.33 17.52
CA GLN A 33 -20.01 -12.01 17.63
C GLN A 33 -18.84 -11.02 17.65
N LEU A 34 -19.05 -9.79 17.18
CA LEU A 34 -17.99 -8.80 17.02
C LEU A 34 -17.25 -8.47 18.33
N PRO A 35 -17.90 -8.30 19.50
CA PRO A 35 -17.20 -8.08 20.76
C PRO A 35 -16.24 -9.23 21.13
N SER A 36 -16.67 -10.47 20.90
CA SER A 36 -15.85 -11.67 21.16
C SER A 36 -14.63 -11.73 20.24
N VAL A 37 -14.81 -11.36 18.97
CA VAL A 37 -13.71 -11.29 17.98
C VAL A 37 -12.70 -10.21 18.34
N ILE A 38 -13.16 -9.02 18.75
CA ILE A 38 -12.27 -7.95 19.20
C ILE A 38 -11.48 -8.42 20.43
N LEU A 39 -12.16 -9.02 21.42
CA LEU A 39 -11.48 -9.56 22.60
C LEU A 39 -10.47 -10.66 22.24
N LEU A 40 -10.80 -11.53 21.28
CA LEU A 40 -9.89 -12.55 20.78
C LEU A 40 -8.64 -11.93 20.16
N ILE A 41 -8.78 -10.92 19.31
CA ILE A 41 -7.64 -10.20 18.70
C ILE A 41 -6.77 -9.61 19.80
N TRP A 42 -7.35 -8.90 20.77
CA TRP A 42 -6.61 -8.31 21.89
C TRP A 42 -5.88 -9.36 22.73
N LYS A 43 -6.54 -10.46 23.11
CA LYS A 43 -5.91 -11.55 23.87
C LYS A 43 -4.80 -12.24 23.08
N SER A 44 -4.99 -12.43 21.77
CA SER A 44 -4.00 -13.06 20.90
C SER A 44 -2.80 -12.15 20.66
N ALA A 45 -3.03 -10.83 20.58
CA ALA A 45 -2.00 -9.83 20.34
C ALA A 45 -1.28 -9.34 21.61
N PHE A 46 -1.87 -9.50 22.80
CA PHE A 46 -1.32 -8.94 24.05
C PHE A 46 -1.42 -9.88 25.27
N GLY A 47 -1.79 -11.14 25.13
CA GLY A 47 -1.88 -12.09 26.25
C GLY A 47 -0.59 -12.18 27.06
N LEU A 48 -0.69 -12.10 28.40
CA LEU A 48 0.45 -11.91 29.33
C LEU A 48 0.77 -13.17 30.17
N GLU A 49 0.47 -14.38 29.71
CA GLU A 49 0.80 -15.61 30.44
C GLU A 49 2.25 -16.09 30.17
N ALA A 50 2.87 -16.75 31.15
CA ALA A 50 4.24 -17.26 31.01
C ALA A 50 4.28 -18.37 29.93
N GLY A 51 5.01 -18.13 28.84
CA GLY A 51 5.02 -18.97 27.62
C GLY A 51 4.55 -18.23 26.35
N PHE A 52 3.91 -17.06 26.51
CA PHE A 52 3.32 -16.30 25.41
C PHE A 52 4.31 -15.52 24.54
N GLY A 53 5.55 -15.28 24.99
CA GLY A 53 6.52 -14.47 24.24
C GLY A 53 6.79 -14.97 22.81
N ALA A 54 6.81 -16.29 22.62
CA ALA A 54 6.98 -16.90 21.30
C ALA A 54 5.72 -16.76 20.42
N ILE A 55 4.53 -16.91 21.01
CA ILE A 55 3.24 -16.76 20.31
C ILE A 55 3.01 -15.29 19.94
N LEU A 56 3.27 -14.37 20.86
CA LEU A 56 3.23 -12.93 20.65
C LEU A 56 4.21 -12.51 19.55
N GLY A 57 5.46 -12.97 19.64
CA GLY A 57 6.47 -12.73 18.62
C GLY A 57 6.04 -13.24 17.25
N GLN A 58 5.41 -14.42 17.19
CA GLN A 58 4.88 -14.99 15.96
C GLN A 58 3.70 -14.17 15.41
N ALA A 59 2.77 -13.74 16.26
CA ALA A 59 1.64 -12.90 15.86
C ALA A 59 2.10 -11.55 15.30
N ILE A 60 3.03 -10.88 15.97
CA ILE A 60 3.64 -9.62 15.50
C ILE A 60 4.40 -9.87 14.20
N MET A 61 5.23 -10.92 14.13
CA MET A 61 6.00 -11.25 12.94
C MET A 61 5.09 -11.46 11.73
N TRP A 62 4.04 -12.29 11.84
CA TRP A 62 3.10 -12.54 10.74
C TRP A 62 2.26 -11.31 10.40
N GLY A 63 1.84 -10.55 11.41
CA GLY A 63 1.09 -9.30 11.22
C GLY A 63 1.92 -8.25 10.47
N VAL A 64 3.16 -7.99 10.88
CA VAL A 64 4.08 -7.08 10.18
C VAL A 64 4.42 -7.63 8.80
N LYS A 65 4.80 -8.90 8.71
CA LYS A 65 5.19 -9.55 7.45
C LYS A 65 4.08 -9.43 6.41
N ARG A 66 2.84 -9.76 6.75
CA ARG A 66 1.72 -9.70 5.79
C ARG A 66 1.12 -8.30 5.65
N GLY A 67 1.19 -7.47 6.68
CA GLY A 67 0.80 -6.06 6.62
C GLY A 67 1.65 -5.26 5.64
N VAL A 68 2.97 -5.39 5.69
CA VAL A 68 3.90 -4.73 4.75
C VAL A 68 3.63 -5.15 3.30
N TYR A 69 3.21 -6.40 3.08
CA TYR A 69 2.84 -6.88 1.75
C TYR A 69 1.57 -6.23 1.20
N SER A 70 0.62 -5.93 2.07
CA SER A 70 -0.69 -5.39 1.66
C SER A 70 -0.58 -3.90 1.36
N ASN A 71 -0.06 -3.13 2.30
CA ASN A 71 -0.06 -1.66 2.21
C ASN A 71 1.23 -1.07 1.65
N GLU A 72 2.22 -1.90 1.38
CA GLU A 72 3.53 -1.51 0.84
C GLU A 72 4.28 -0.48 1.71
N ALA A 73 3.96 -0.42 3.00
CA ALA A 73 4.61 0.48 3.93
C ALA A 73 6.12 0.21 3.94
N ALA A 74 6.87 1.31 3.88
CA ALA A 74 8.33 1.32 3.87
C ALA A 74 9.01 0.65 2.65
N GLN A 75 8.29 -0.01 1.74
CA GLN A 75 8.89 -0.68 0.56
C GLN A 75 9.51 0.28 -0.46
N GLY A 76 9.07 1.55 -0.48
CA GLY A 76 9.55 2.56 -1.44
C GLY A 76 8.89 2.50 -2.81
N THR A 77 7.82 1.71 -2.95
CA THR A 77 7.03 1.54 -4.18
C THR A 77 5.98 2.65 -4.36
N GLY A 78 5.29 3.05 -3.29
CA GLY A 78 4.28 4.12 -3.30
C GLY A 78 4.70 5.41 -4.05
N PRO A 79 5.92 5.94 -3.83
CA PRO A 79 6.41 7.13 -4.54
C PRO A 79 6.42 7.04 -6.07
N HIS A 80 6.45 5.84 -6.67
CA HIS A 80 6.42 5.71 -8.14
C HIS A 80 5.13 6.32 -8.70
N ALA A 81 3.98 5.91 -8.16
CA ALA A 81 2.68 6.46 -8.57
C ALA A 81 2.52 7.92 -8.15
N SER A 82 2.88 8.27 -6.91
CA SER A 82 2.73 9.63 -6.40
C SER A 82 3.59 10.65 -7.16
N SER A 83 4.79 10.25 -7.63
CA SER A 83 5.69 11.13 -8.40
C SER A 83 5.20 11.41 -9.82
N ALA A 84 4.25 10.64 -10.34
CA ALA A 84 3.64 10.88 -11.64
C ALA A 84 2.42 11.82 -11.57
N ALA A 85 1.96 12.18 -10.37
CA ALA A 85 0.87 13.11 -10.17
C ALA A 85 1.35 14.56 -10.27
N ALA A 86 0.64 15.38 -11.04
CA ALA A 86 0.85 16.81 -11.08
C ALA A 86 0.30 17.43 -9.79
N VAL A 87 1.18 18.03 -8.97
CA VAL A 87 0.78 18.70 -7.72
C VAL A 87 1.58 19.94 -7.41
N SER A 88 0.86 20.94 -6.91
CA SER A 88 1.36 22.20 -6.38
C SER A 88 2.32 22.04 -5.20
N HIS A 89 2.14 21.01 -4.37
CA HIS A 89 3.00 20.76 -3.21
C HIS A 89 3.19 19.25 -2.95
N PRO A 90 4.42 18.74 -2.76
CA PRO A 90 4.68 17.30 -2.63
C PRO A 90 3.99 16.66 -1.43
N VAL A 91 3.82 17.42 -0.33
CA VAL A 91 3.08 16.96 0.86
C VAL A 91 1.62 16.62 0.54
N LYS A 92 0.97 17.30 -0.41
CA LYS A 92 -0.41 16.96 -0.82
C LYS A 92 -0.49 15.51 -1.29
N GLN A 93 0.41 15.10 -2.20
CA GLN A 93 0.47 13.70 -2.65
C GLN A 93 0.96 12.76 -1.57
N GLY A 94 1.92 13.19 -0.74
CA GLY A 94 2.38 12.39 0.40
C GLY A 94 1.24 12.02 1.35
N LEU A 95 0.33 12.96 1.65
CA LEU A 95 -0.83 12.73 2.50
C LEU A 95 -1.86 11.80 1.83
N VAL A 96 -2.14 11.98 0.54
CA VAL A 96 -3.01 11.07 -0.24
C VAL A 96 -2.45 9.65 -0.26
N GLN A 97 -1.13 9.51 -0.45
CA GLN A 97 -0.46 8.22 -0.43
C GLN A 97 -0.44 7.58 0.97
N ALA A 98 -0.26 8.36 2.03
CA ALA A 98 -0.37 7.87 3.40
C ALA A 98 -1.80 7.40 3.70
N PHE A 99 -2.81 8.10 3.18
CA PHE A 99 -4.21 7.73 3.34
C PHE A 99 -4.54 6.38 2.69
N SER A 100 -3.90 6.01 1.57
CA SER A 100 -4.16 4.73 0.90
C SER A 100 -3.86 3.51 1.77
N VAL A 101 -2.88 3.62 2.68
CA VAL A 101 -2.55 2.56 3.66
C VAL A 101 -3.74 2.26 4.58
N TYR A 102 -4.50 3.30 4.98
CA TYR A 102 -5.68 3.11 5.82
C TYR A 102 -6.79 2.40 5.05
N ILE A 103 -7.05 2.79 3.80
CA ILE A 103 -8.06 2.12 2.96
C ILE A 103 -7.75 0.63 2.82
N ASP A 104 -6.50 0.28 2.53
CA ASP A 104 -6.10 -1.12 2.38
C ASP A 104 -6.15 -1.88 3.71
N THR A 105 -5.39 -1.47 4.71
CA THR A 105 -5.22 -2.28 5.93
C THR A 105 -6.39 -2.12 6.92
N LEU A 106 -6.82 -0.88 7.18
CA LEU A 106 -7.82 -0.61 8.21
C LEU A 106 -9.24 -0.94 7.74
N PHE A 107 -9.53 -0.79 6.44
CA PHE A 107 -10.84 -1.15 5.90
C PHE A 107 -10.83 -2.53 5.24
N VAL A 108 -10.08 -2.73 4.15
CA VAL A 108 -10.17 -3.99 3.38
C VAL A 108 -9.64 -5.18 4.18
N CYS A 109 -8.39 -5.15 4.65
CA CYS A 109 -7.81 -6.28 5.37
C CYS A 109 -8.51 -6.56 6.70
N SER A 110 -8.88 -5.51 7.44
CA SER A 110 -9.60 -5.67 8.71
C SER A 110 -10.99 -6.26 8.50
N ALA A 111 -11.72 -5.86 7.44
CA ALA A 111 -12.99 -6.48 7.10
C ALA A 111 -12.83 -7.97 6.76
N THR A 112 -11.81 -8.34 5.98
CA THR A 112 -11.46 -9.75 5.71
C THR A 112 -11.16 -10.50 7.01
N GLY A 113 -10.33 -9.91 7.89
CA GLY A 113 -9.94 -10.50 9.16
C GLY A 113 -11.13 -10.72 10.09
N PHE A 114 -11.98 -9.70 10.27
CA PHE A 114 -13.18 -9.82 11.09
C PHE A 114 -14.13 -10.88 10.54
N MET A 115 -14.37 -10.92 9.24
CA MET A 115 -15.18 -11.97 8.63
C MET A 115 -14.62 -13.37 8.90
N LEU A 116 -13.32 -13.58 8.71
CA LEU A 116 -12.70 -14.89 8.99
C LEU A 116 -12.82 -15.26 10.47
N LEU A 117 -12.58 -14.32 11.37
CA LEU A 117 -12.65 -14.56 12.81
C LEU A 117 -14.08 -14.82 13.29
N ILE A 118 -15.08 -14.11 12.75
CA ILE A 118 -16.50 -14.34 13.02
C ILE A 118 -16.94 -15.72 12.54
N THR A 119 -16.53 -16.11 11.33
CA THR A 119 -16.94 -17.40 10.77
C THR A 119 -16.22 -18.57 11.42
N GLY A 120 -15.06 -18.34 12.05
CA GLY A 120 -14.24 -19.42 12.60
C GLY A 120 -13.58 -20.27 11.51
N LEU A 121 -13.70 -19.90 10.24
CA LEU A 121 -13.28 -20.68 9.08
C LEU A 121 -11.84 -20.33 8.66
N TYR A 122 -10.91 -20.57 9.56
CA TYR A 122 -9.47 -20.37 9.40
C TYR A 122 -8.71 -21.42 10.20
N ASN A 123 -7.41 -21.60 9.91
CA ASN A 123 -6.54 -22.47 10.70
C ASN A 123 -5.41 -21.65 11.30
N VAL A 124 -4.97 -22.03 12.51
CA VAL A 124 -3.84 -21.43 13.22
C VAL A 124 -2.82 -22.51 13.51
N GLN A 125 -1.58 -22.26 13.14
CA GLN A 125 -0.44 -23.12 13.43
C GLN A 125 0.44 -22.45 14.47
N GLY A 126 0.90 -23.22 15.45
CA GLY A 126 1.85 -22.78 16.46
C GLY A 126 3.27 -22.73 15.93
N VAL A 127 4.19 -22.29 16.80
CA VAL A 127 5.62 -22.14 16.48
C VAL A 127 6.25 -23.47 16.05
N ASP A 128 5.82 -24.57 16.67
CA ASP A 128 6.32 -25.93 16.38
C ASP A 128 5.62 -26.58 15.19
N GLY A 129 4.78 -25.84 14.45
CA GLY A 129 3.97 -26.35 13.34
C GLY A 129 2.73 -27.15 13.77
N ALA A 130 2.56 -27.41 15.06
CA ALA A 130 1.35 -28.02 15.61
C ALA A 130 0.13 -27.12 15.39
N ALA A 131 -1.03 -27.72 15.07
CA ALA A 131 -2.27 -26.96 14.92
C ALA A 131 -2.74 -26.44 16.29
N LEU A 132 -2.87 -25.12 16.42
CA LEU A 132 -3.47 -24.46 17.59
C LEU A 132 -4.99 -24.32 17.43
N TYR A 133 -5.46 -24.19 16.19
CA TYR A 133 -6.88 -24.12 15.85
C TYR A 133 -7.10 -24.63 14.43
N THR A 134 -8.13 -25.43 14.21
CA THR A 134 -8.49 -25.96 12.89
C THR A 134 -9.97 -25.71 12.63
N GLY A 135 -10.27 -24.64 11.90
CA GLY A 135 -11.63 -24.28 11.47
C GLY A 135 -12.02 -24.92 10.14
N ILE A 136 -11.06 -25.28 9.28
CA ILE A 136 -11.32 -25.94 8.00
C ILE A 136 -10.28 -27.03 7.72
N ALA A 137 -10.72 -28.29 7.69
CA ALA A 137 -9.85 -29.42 7.38
C ALA A 137 -9.46 -29.44 5.88
N GLY A 138 -8.20 -29.75 5.60
CA GLY A 138 -7.71 -29.97 4.22
C GLY A 138 -7.52 -28.71 3.38
N VAL A 139 -7.75 -27.51 3.92
CA VAL A 139 -7.55 -26.24 3.21
C VAL A 139 -6.25 -25.57 3.67
N ALA A 140 -5.34 -25.38 2.71
CA ALA A 140 -4.09 -24.65 2.93
C ALA A 140 -4.33 -23.16 3.20
N ALA A 141 -3.40 -22.52 3.91
CA ALA A 141 -3.48 -21.10 4.19
C ALA A 141 -3.50 -20.28 2.90
N GLY A 142 -4.49 -19.40 2.76
CA GLY A 142 -4.62 -18.55 1.57
C GLY A 142 -6.09 -18.22 1.23
N PRO A 143 -6.39 -17.96 -0.05
CA PRO A 143 -7.71 -17.48 -0.48
C PRO A 143 -8.84 -18.47 -0.21
N GLY A 144 -8.52 -19.76 -0.04
CA GLY A 144 -9.49 -20.81 0.30
C GLY A 144 -10.22 -20.56 1.62
N TYR A 145 -9.59 -19.89 2.61
CA TYR A 145 -10.26 -19.52 3.85
C TYR A 145 -11.36 -18.49 3.61
N VAL A 146 -11.04 -17.46 2.83
CA VAL A 146 -11.99 -16.39 2.47
C VAL A 146 -13.14 -16.94 1.62
N GLN A 147 -12.83 -17.84 0.67
CA GLN A 147 -13.84 -18.51 -0.15
C GLN A 147 -14.79 -19.35 0.70
N THR A 148 -14.25 -20.21 1.57
CA THR A 148 -15.05 -21.07 2.45
C THR A 148 -15.91 -20.23 3.41
N ALA A 149 -15.33 -19.18 3.99
CA ALA A 149 -16.03 -18.24 4.85
C ALA A 149 -17.20 -17.57 4.11
N MET A 150 -16.95 -16.96 2.96
CA MET A 150 -17.99 -16.31 2.15
C MET A 150 -19.07 -17.29 1.69
N GLU A 151 -18.70 -18.49 1.25
CA GLU A 151 -19.65 -19.51 0.82
C GLU A 151 -20.54 -19.98 1.97
N SER A 152 -20.00 -20.14 3.18
CA SER A 152 -20.79 -20.52 4.35
C SER A 152 -21.85 -19.47 4.71
N MET A 153 -21.58 -18.20 4.43
CA MET A 153 -22.45 -17.08 4.77
C MET A 153 -23.41 -16.72 3.63
N MET A 154 -23.00 -16.94 2.39
CA MET A 154 -23.75 -16.66 1.18
C MET A 154 -23.68 -17.86 0.22
N PRO A 155 -24.36 -18.98 0.54
CA PRO A 155 -24.29 -20.20 -0.26
C PRO A 155 -24.70 -19.98 -1.72
N GLY A 156 -23.93 -20.53 -2.67
CA GLY A 156 -24.13 -20.40 -4.11
C GLY A 156 -23.59 -19.09 -4.72
N PHE A 157 -23.18 -18.12 -3.89
CA PHE A 157 -22.68 -16.82 -4.36
C PHE A 157 -21.24 -16.53 -3.87
N GLY A 158 -20.92 -16.89 -2.63
CA GLY A 158 -19.67 -16.50 -1.96
C GLY A 158 -18.40 -16.90 -2.72
N ASN A 159 -18.32 -18.14 -3.19
CA ASN A 159 -17.16 -18.62 -3.95
C ASN A 159 -16.93 -17.82 -5.24
N TYR A 160 -17.99 -17.58 -6.02
CA TYR A 160 -17.90 -16.81 -7.27
C TYR A 160 -17.51 -15.37 -6.99
N PHE A 161 -18.10 -14.76 -5.96
CA PHE A 161 -17.78 -13.40 -5.55
C PHE A 161 -16.29 -13.25 -5.22
N VAL A 162 -15.75 -14.11 -4.36
CA VAL A 162 -14.33 -14.05 -3.96
C VAL A 162 -13.41 -14.32 -5.15
N ALA A 163 -13.75 -15.25 -6.05
CA ALA A 163 -12.96 -15.51 -7.25
C ALA A 163 -12.89 -14.29 -8.18
N ILE A 164 -14.01 -13.61 -8.43
CA ILE A 164 -14.07 -12.40 -9.25
C ILE A 164 -13.32 -11.25 -8.57
N ALA A 165 -13.51 -11.07 -7.26
CA ALA A 165 -12.79 -10.05 -6.50
C ALA A 165 -11.27 -10.29 -6.57
N LEU A 166 -10.82 -11.52 -6.32
CA LEU A 166 -9.41 -11.91 -6.37
C LEU A 166 -8.80 -11.68 -7.75
N PHE A 167 -9.55 -11.93 -8.83
CA PHE A 167 -9.11 -11.61 -10.17
C PHE A 167 -8.79 -10.11 -10.32
N PHE A 168 -9.70 -9.23 -9.91
CA PHE A 168 -9.47 -7.78 -10.01
C PHE A 168 -8.34 -7.30 -9.09
N PHE A 169 -8.26 -7.80 -7.85
CA PHE A 169 -7.15 -7.48 -6.93
C PHE A 169 -5.80 -7.90 -7.50
N ALA A 170 -5.67 -9.15 -7.97
CA ALA A 170 -4.43 -9.64 -8.55
C ALA A 170 -4.08 -8.89 -9.85
N PHE A 171 -5.05 -8.67 -10.74
CA PHE A 171 -4.84 -8.01 -12.02
C PHE A 171 -4.39 -6.56 -11.87
N THR A 172 -5.05 -5.79 -11.02
CA THR A 172 -4.67 -4.40 -10.73
C THR A 172 -3.27 -4.32 -10.11
N THR A 173 -2.94 -5.26 -9.22
CA THR A 173 -1.60 -5.36 -8.61
C THR A 173 -0.52 -5.66 -9.67
N ILE A 174 -0.75 -6.60 -10.58
CA ILE A 174 0.18 -6.91 -11.68
C ILE A 174 0.46 -5.66 -12.53
N ILE A 175 -0.58 -4.88 -12.84
CA ILE A 175 -0.44 -3.64 -13.61
C ILE A 175 0.39 -2.60 -12.83
N ALA A 176 0.14 -2.44 -11.53
CA ALA A 176 0.89 -1.52 -10.68
C ALA A 176 2.38 -1.89 -10.63
N TYR A 177 2.70 -3.18 -10.41
CA TYR A 177 4.08 -3.67 -10.38
C TYR A 177 4.77 -3.57 -11.74
N TYR A 178 4.06 -3.78 -12.84
CA TYR A 178 4.59 -3.51 -14.18
C TYR A 178 5.01 -2.04 -14.32
N TYR A 179 4.17 -1.10 -13.87
CA TYR A 179 4.47 0.32 -13.93
C TYR A 179 5.68 0.70 -13.06
N ILE A 180 5.76 0.18 -11.84
CA ILE A 180 6.91 0.37 -10.95
C ILE A 180 8.19 -0.14 -11.62
N ALA A 181 8.17 -1.35 -12.16
CA ALA A 181 9.33 -1.95 -12.82
C ALA A 181 9.73 -1.19 -14.09
N GLU A 182 8.78 -0.73 -14.90
CA GLU A 182 9.03 0.09 -16.09
C GLU A 182 9.70 1.41 -15.71
N THR A 183 9.28 2.04 -14.61
CA THR A 183 9.88 3.27 -14.07
C THR A 183 11.33 3.03 -13.60
N ASN A 184 11.58 1.92 -12.92
CA ASN A 184 12.94 1.53 -12.51
C ASN A 184 13.85 1.28 -13.71
N ILE A 185 13.36 0.60 -14.75
CA ILE A 185 14.11 0.42 -16.00
C ILE A 185 14.37 1.77 -16.65
N ALA A 186 13.37 2.67 -16.72
CA ALA A 186 13.56 4.00 -17.27
C ALA A 186 14.67 4.77 -16.55
N PHE A 187 14.74 4.68 -15.21
CA PHE A 187 15.82 5.28 -14.42
C PHE A 187 17.21 4.72 -14.79
N ILE A 188 17.35 3.39 -14.86
CA ILE A 188 18.60 2.73 -15.28
C ILE A 188 18.97 3.12 -16.72
N ASN A 189 17.96 3.20 -17.58
CA ASN A 189 18.14 3.42 -19.01
C ASN A 189 18.62 4.83 -19.35
N ARG A 190 18.45 5.81 -18.44
CA ARG A 190 19.05 7.16 -18.57
C ARG A 190 20.58 7.11 -18.70
N LYS A 191 21.23 6.06 -18.21
CA LYS A 191 22.68 5.85 -18.36
C LYS A 191 23.03 4.83 -19.44
N ILE A 192 22.30 3.70 -19.48
CA ILE A 192 22.71 2.53 -20.28
C ILE A 192 22.18 2.58 -21.74
N HIS A 193 21.08 3.32 -22.01
CA HIS A 193 20.52 3.55 -23.36
C HIS A 193 20.17 2.28 -24.16
N ARG A 194 19.53 1.30 -23.50
CA ARG A 194 19.05 0.02 -24.04
C ARG A 194 17.51 -0.08 -24.00
N PRO A 195 16.81 0.36 -25.05
CA PRO A 195 15.33 0.35 -25.09
C PRO A 195 14.72 -1.06 -25.06
N TRP A 196 15.49 -2.09 -25.41
CA TRP A 196 15.03 -3.49 -25.38
C TRP A 196 14.73 -4.00 -23.97
N LEU A 197 15.25 -3.35 -22.92
CA LEU A 197 15.01 -3.74 -21.52
C LEU A 197 13.53 -3.65 -21.14
N THR A 198 12.79 -2.65 -21.63
CA THR A 198 11.35 -2.53 -21.38
C THR A 198 10.57 -3.64 -22.07
N PHE A 199 11.01 -4.09 -23.25
CA PHE A 199 10.41 -5.23 -23.93
C PHE A 199 10.70 -6.54 -23.19
N LEU A 200 11.94 -6.73 -22.74
CA LEU A 200 12.32 -7.87 -21.91
C LEU A 200 11.48 -7.92 -20.62
N LEU A 201 11.28 -6.79 -19.95
CA LEU A 201 10.43 -6.71 -18.76
C LEU A 201 9.02 -7.25 -19.01
N LYS A 202 8.38 -6.85 -20.11
CA LYS A 202 7.05 -7.35 -20.49
C LYS A 202 7.04 -8.87 -20.64
N LEU A 203 8.03 -9.41 -21.34
CA LEU A 203 8.17 -10.86 -21.53
C LEU A 203 8.39 -11.58 -20.19
N CYS A 204 9.28 -11.06 -19.34
CA CYS A 204 9.56 -11.64 -18.02
C CYS A 204 8.32 -11.60 -17.12
N LEU A 205 7.58 -10.49 -17.10
CA LEU A 205 6.38 -10.34 -16.28
C LEU A 205 5.24 -11.25 -16.75
N MET A 206 5.03 -11.36 -18.07
CA MET A 206 4.09 -12.34 -18.64
C MET A 206 4.50 -13.77 -18.31
N ALA A 207 5.77 -14.12 -18.52
CA ALA A 207 6.28 -15.45 -18.19
C ALA A 207 6.15 -15.77 -16.70
N SER A 208 6.46 -14.82 -15.81
CA SER A 208 6.30 -14.99 -14.36
C SER A 208 4.84 -15.14 -13.96
N THR A 209 3.92 -14.43 -14.62
CA THR A 209 2.48 -14.54 -14.35
C THR A 209 1.97 -15.93 -14.72
N VAL A 210 2.36 -16.44 -15.90
CA VAL A 210 2.04 -17.80 -16.34
C VAL A 210 2.71 -18.83 -15.43
N TYR A 211 3.97 -18.62 -15.05
CA TYR A 211 4.68 -19.50 -14.13
C TYR A 211 4.02 -19.55 -12.74
N GLY A 212 3.44 -18.43 -12.29
CA GLY A 212 2.69 -18.33 -11.05
C GLY A 212 1.42 -19.19 -11.03
N THR A 213 0.85 -19.57 -12.17
CA THR A 213 -0.33 -20.45 -12.22
C THR A 213 0.00 -21.93 -12.06
N VAL A 214 1.27 -22.33 -12.23
CA VAL A 214 1.71 -23.73 -12.19
C VAL A 214 2.60 -24.08 -10.99
N ARG A 215 2.98 -23.09 -10.17
CA ARG A 215 3.79 -23.29 -8.96
C ARG A 215 2.99 -23.08 -7.69
N THR A 216 3.51 -23.62 -6.60
CA THR A 216 2.94 -23.45 -5.26
C THR A 216 3.13 -22.01 -4.80
N ALA A 217 2.13 -21.47 -4.10
CA ALA A 217 2.17 -20.12 -3.56
C ALA A 217 3.38 -19.90 -2.64
N ASP A 218 3.84 -20.94 -1.93
CA ASP A 218 4.94 -20.85 -0.95
C ASP A 218 6.26 -20.40 -1.57
N LEU A 219 6.59 -20.88 -2.78
CA LEU A 219 7.79 -20.44 -3.49
C LEU A 219 7.72 -18.96 -3.84
N ALA A 220 6.56 -18.49 -4.30
CA ALA A 220 6.33 -17.10 -4.65
C ALA A 220 6.38 -16.20 -3.39
N TRP A 221 5.78 -16.65 -2.29
CA TRP A 221 5.85 -15.96 -0.99
C TRP A 221 7.29 -15.88 -0.49
N GLY A 222 8.05 -16.98 -0.53
CA GLY A 222 9.44 -16.98 -0.07
C GLY A 222 10.34 -16.03 -0.87
N LEU A 223 10.22 -16.02 -2.21
CA LEU A 223 10.97 -15.09 -3.05
C LEU A 223 10.55 -13.64 -2.80
N GLY A 224 9.24 -13.40 -2.68
CA GLY A 224 8.72 -12.08 -2.38
C GLY A 224 9.18 -11.57 -1.01
N ASP A 225 9.25 -12.43 0.02
CA ASP A 225 9.55 -12.01 1.40
C ASP A 225 10.98 -11.46 1.45
N ILE A 226 11.90 -12.08 0.71
CA ILE A 226 13.28 -11.62 0.54
C ILE A 226 13.32 -10.30 -0.25
N GLY A 227 12.60 -10.23 -1.38
CA GLY A 227 12.61 -9.05 -2.25
C GLY A 227 12.03 -7.80 -1.56
N VAL A 228 10.83 -7.93 -0.99
CA VAL A 228 10.15 -6.90 -0.22
C VAL A 228 10.98 -6.49 0.99
N GLY A 229 11.55 -7.45 1.72
CA GLY A 229 12.41 -7.17 2.87
C GLY A 229 13.63 -6.34 2.50
N LEU A 230 14.33 -6.69 1.41
CA LEU A 230 15.49 -5.94 0.92
C LEU A 230 15.09 -4.51 0.51
N MET A 231 14.00 -4.37 -0.26
CA MET A 231 13.49 -3.06 -0.69
C MET A 231 13.13 -2.18 0.50
N ALA A 232 12.43 -2.74 1.50
CA ALA A 232 12.05 -2.04 2.70
C ALA A 232 13.26 -1.52 3.47
N TRP A 233 14.28 -2.34 3.71
CA TRP A 233 15.48 -1.91 4.43
C TRP A 233 16.23 -0.78 3.74
N LEU A 234 16.44 -0.90 2.42
CA LEU A 234 17.11 0.14 1.64
C LEU A 234 16.34 1.47 1.70
N ASN A 235 15.01 1.39 1.56
CA ASN A 235 14.17 2.57 1.55
C ASN A 235 13.98 3.20 2.95
N ILE A 236 13.90 2.41 4.03
CA ILE A 236 13.86 2.93 5.41
C ILE A 236 15.12 3.76 5.68
N ILE A 237 16.30 3.25 5.34
CA ILE A 237 17.56 3.98 5.50
C ILE A 237 17.51 5.30 4.73
N ALA A 238 17.02 5.27 3.48
CA ALA A 238 16.86 6.50 2.68
C ALA A 238 15.90 7.50 3.33
N ILE A 239 14.76 7.05 3.87
CA ILE A 239 13.80 7.90 4.59
C ILE A 239 14.47 8.53 5.83
N VAL A 240 15.20 7.75 6.62
CA VAL A 240 15.92 8.27 7.79
C VAL A 240 16.94 9.33 7.38
N LEU A 241 17.65 9.15 6.28
CA LEU A 241 18.60 10.16 5.78
C LEU A 241 17.90 11.42 5.24
N LEU A 242 16.69 11.27 4.67
CA LEU A 242 15.92 12.37 4.07
C LEU A 242 14.93 13.05 5.02
N HIS A 243 14.80 12.58 6.27
CA HIS A 243 13.77 13.06 7.21
C HIS A 243 13.74 14.59 7.36
N LYS A 244 14.91 15.25 7.42
CA LYS A 244 15.00 16.71 7.56
C LYS A 244 14.28 17.44 6.43
N LYS A 245 14.43 16.97 5.19
CA LYS A 245 13.75 17.57 4.02
C LYS A 245 12.25 17.32 4.07
N ALA A 246 11.84 16.10 4.43
CA ALA A 246 10.43 15.75 4.54
C ALA A 246 9.72 16.61 5.61
N PHE A 247 10.30 16.75 6.80
CA PHE A 247 9.74 17.60 7.86
C PHE A 247 9.77 19.09 7.51
N ALA A 248 10.81 19.57 6.82
CA ALA A 248 10.84 20.95 6.32
C ALA A 248 9.70 21.23 5.34
N SER A 249 9.48 20.32 4.37
CA SER A 249 8.35 20.40 3.44
C SER A 249 7.00 20.31 4.14
N LEU A 250 6.86 19.46 5.17
CA LEU A 250 5.62 19.36 5.95
C LEU A 250 5.32 20.65 6.72
N LYS A 251 6.31 21.21 7.40
CA LYS A 251 6.15 22.48 8.13
C LYS A 251 5.77 23.62 7.18
N ASP A 252 6.38 23.66 6.00
CA ASP A 252 6.05 24.63 4.96
C ASP A 252 4.58 24.53 4.52
N TYR A 253 4.12 23.30 4.24
CA TYR A 253 2.73 23.01 3.91
C TYR A 253 1.75 23.44 5.01
N GLU A 254 2.05 23.11 6.27
CA GLU A 254 1.20 23.43 7.42
C GLU A 254 1.08 24.94 7.64
N ILE A 255 2.16 25.69 7.48
CA ILE A 255 2.16 27.16 7.60
C ILE A 255 1.25 27.77 6.53
N GLN A 256 1.39 27.35 5.27
CA GLN A 256 0.57 27.88 4.18
C GLN A 256 -0.91 27.51 4.36
N ASN A 257 -1.19 26.26 4.77
CA ASN A 257 -2.54 25.79 5.01
C ASN A 257 -3.21 26.50 6.21
N ALA A 258 -2.46 26.77 7.28
CA ALA A 258 -2.96 27.51 8.44
C ALA A 258 -3.28 28.98 8.11
N GLN A 259 -2.65 29.53 7.08
CA GLN A 259 -2.96 30.86 6.54
C GLN A 259 -4.17 30.87 5.59
N GLY A 260 -4.77 29.70 5.31
CA GLY A 260 -5.86 29.56 4.35
C GLY A 260 -5.43 29.70 2.89
N LEU A 261 -4.13 29.62 2.60
CA LEU A 261 -3.57 29.65 1.24
C LEU A 261 -3.63 28.24 0.64
N ASP A 262 -3.69 28.15 -0.70
CA ASP A 262 -3.43 26.88 -1.38
C ASP A 262 -1.92 26.59 -1.38
N PRO A 263 -1.42 25.55 -0.66
CA PRO A 263 0.01 25.39 -0.45
C PRO A 263 0.78 25.16 -1.75
N GLN A 264 1.88 25.90 -1.92
CA GLN A 264 2.77 25.86 -3.08
C GLN A 264 4.20 25.56 -2.65
N PHE A 265 4.85 24.63 -3.34
CA PHE A 265 6.20 24.23 -2.98
C PHE A 265 7.25 25.09 -3.67
N ASP A 266 8.05 25.79 -2.86
CA ASP A 266 9.27 26.46 -3.33
C ASP A 266 10.52 25.67 -2.91
N PRO A 267 11.16 24.95 -3.84
CA PRO A 267 12.37 24.19 -3.54
C PRO A 267 13.60 25.07 -3.25
N ILE A 268 13.67 26.30 -3.77
CA ILE A 268 14.79 27.23 -3.54
C ILE A 268 14.75 27.73 -2.11
N ARG A 269 13.58 28.20 -1.67
CA ARG A 269 13.37 28.66 -0.30
C ARG A 269 13.69 27.60 0.74
N LEU A 270 13.35 26.34 0.45
CA LEU A 270 13.60 25.20 1.34
C LEU A 270 14.98 24.55 1.14
N GLY A 271 15.81 25.03 0.22
CA GLY A 271 17.16 24.49 -0.04
C GLY A 271 17.16 23.06 -0.60
N ILE A 272 16.08 22.63 -1.24
CA ILE A 272 15.91 21.28 -1.79
C ILE A 272 16.35 21.28 -3.27
N LYS A 273 17.47 20.61 -3.54
CA LYS A 273 18.01 20.44 -4.91
C LYS A 273 17.29 19.32 -5.68
N ASN A 274 17.38 19.37 -7.01
CA ASN A 274 16.82 18.37 -7.95
C ASN A 274 15.28 18.28 -7.89
N ALA A 275 14.62 19.42 -7.72
CA ALA A 275 13.17 19.56 -7.64
C ALA A 275 12.66 20.41 -8.82
N ASP A 276 13.17 20.12 -10.02
CA ASP A 276 13.06 20.98 -11.21
C ASP A 276 11.61 21.17 -11.69
N TYR A 277 10.74 20.19 -11.40
CA TYR A 277 9.31 20.27 -11.72
C TYR A 277 8.63 21.52 -11.14
N TRP A 278 9.04 21.97 -9.95
CA TRP A 278 8.47 23.16 -9.31
C TRP A 278 9.19 24.47 -9.67
N LEU A 279 10.29 24.41 -10.43
CA LEU A 279 11.08 25.59 -10.84
C LEU A 279 10.60 26.21 -12.16
N ASP A 280 10.14 25.39 -13.11
CA ASP A 280 9.90 25.81 -14.49
C ASP A 280 8.56 26.55 -14.74
N GLY A 281 7.90 27.00 -13.66
CA GLY A 281 6.55 27.55 -13.70
C GLY A 281 5.53 26.48 -14.07
N ARG A 282 4.51 26.30 -13.23
CA ARG A 282 3.41 25.35 -13.43
C ARG A 282 2.68 25.62 -14.76
N LYS A 283 3.16 25.03 -15.87
CA LYS A 283 2.55 25.11 -17.21
C LYS A 283 1.31 24.22 -17.34
N ASP A 284 1.00 23.46 -16.31
CA ASP A 284 -0.02 22.42 -16.21
C ASP A 284 -1.25 22.83 -15.38
N GLU A 285 -1.25 24.00 -14.73
CA GLU A 285 -2.41 24.55 -14.02
C GLU A 285 -3.01 25.75 -14.77
N ASP A 286 -4.16 25.54 -15.41
CA ASP A 286 -5.00 26.62 -15.93
C ASP A 286 -5.52 27.46 -14.75
N GLY A 287 -4.93 28.65 -14.53
CA GLY A 287 -5.48 29.65 -13.61
C GLY A 287 -4.51 30.32 -12.64
N VAL A 288 -3.25 29.90 -12.55
CA VAL A 288 -2.27 30.58 -11.69
C VAL A 288 -1.49 31.60 -12.52
N GLN A 289 -1.86 32.88 -12.39
CA GLN A 289 -1.10 33.96 -13.00
C GLN A 289 0.34 33.97 -12.44
N PRO A 290 1.39 33.98 -13.31
CA PRO A 290 2.79 33.97 -12.89
C PRO A 290 3.18 35.13 -11.94
N GLU A 291 2.38 36.19 -11.90
CA GLU A 291 2.66 37.41 -11.15
C GLU A 291 2.37 37.31 -9.64
N GLN A 292 1.53 36.37 -9.18
CA GLN A 292 1.25 36.22 -7.74
C GLN A 292 2.38 35.52 -6.97
N VAL A 293 3.19 34.69 -7.66
CA VAL A 293 4.34 34.00 -7.05
C VAL A 293 5.57 34.93 -6.98
N SER A 294 5.72 35.84 -7.96
CA SER A 294 6.89 36.74 -8.05
C SER A 294 6.82 37.95 -7.10
N SER A 295 5.61 38.39 -6.72
CA SER A 295 5.40 39.70 -6.07
C SER A 295 5.36 39.67 -4.53
N LEU A 296 5.06 38.52 -3.91
CA LEU A 296 5.00 38.42 -2.44
C LEU A 296 6.31 37.96 -1.79
N GLU A 297 7.18 37.21 -2.47
CA GLU A 297 8.38 36.60 -1.86
C GLU A 297 9.69 37.40 -2.02
N ARG A 298 9.69 38.53 -2.74
CA ARG A 298 10.89 39.39 -2.83
C ARG A 298 11.08 40.32 -1.61
N LYS A 299 10.25 40.22 -0.57
CA LYS A 299 10.24 41.14 0.60
C LYS A 299 10.45 40.51 1.98
N GLN A 300 10.74 39.21 2.11
CA GLN A 300 11.18 38.65 3.40
C GLN A 300 12.63 38.17 3.32
N PRO A 301 13.57 38.81 4.05
CA PRO A 301 14.94 38.34 4.09
C PRO A 301 15.01 36.99 4.80
N ALA A 302 15.82 36.09 4.24
CA ALA A 302 16.17 34.80 4.80
C ALA A 302 16.62 34.91 6.27
N ALA A 303 15.72 34.64 7.21
CA ALA A 303 16.10 34.40 8.59
C ALA A 303 16.75 33.02 8.66
N LYS A 304 18.07 33.03 8.90
CA LYS A 304 18.94 31.86 9.07
C LYS A 304 18.27 30.76 9.91
N LEU A 305 17.88 29.66 9.26
CA LEU A 305 17.62 28.38 9.92
C LEU A 305 18.94 27.61 10.01
N ASN A 306 19.76 28.00 11.00
CA ASN A 306 20.84 27.18 11.54
C ASN A 306 20.61 27.03 13.04
N SER A 307 19.86 25.99 13.42
CA SER A 307 19.94 25.26 14.69
C SER A 307 19.01 24.05 14.62
#